data_AF-A0A377Q730-F1
#
_entry.id   AF-A0A377Q730-F1
#
_cell.length_a   1.000
_cell.length_b   1.000
_cell.length_c   1.000
_cell.angle_alpha   90.00
_cell.angle_beta   90.00
_cell.angle_gamma   90.00
#
_symmetry.space_group_name_H-M   'P 1'
#
loop_
_entity.id
_entity.type
_entity.pdbx_description
1 polymer ?
#
loop_
_entity_poly.entity_id
_entity_poly.type
_entity_poly.pdbx_seq_one_letter_code
_entity_poly.pdbx_strand_id
1 'polypeptide(L)'
;MLRTLFALSIFFLSGTLLASAVYVQREANGSVSFGDAASMSPKAKVHIVKPATAAATQASSPATPAPNEALTILNNMEQRNLKNIAESREKLSKLYKRAAEEKNPNLRENLLSQIQAETQATEIYNANLNQIKKNKDALNKERTL
;
A
#
# COMPACT_ATOMS: atom_id res chain seq x y z
N MET A 1 8.34 -33.61 -2.12
CA MET A 1 7.67 -32.78 -3.16
C MET A 1 6.32 -32.24 -2.65
N LEU A 2 6.32 -31.47 -1.55
CA LEU A 2 5.09 -30.90 -0.96
C LEU A 2 5.24 -29.41 -0.63
N ARG A 3 6.20 -28.73 -1.28
CA ARG A 3 6.48 -27.31 -1.09
C ARG A 3 6.24 -26.45 -2.34
N THR A 4 6.01 -27.08 -3.49
CA THR A 4 5.69 -26.40 -4.76
C THR A 4 4.20 -26.12 -4.94
N LEU A 5 3.33 -26.77 -4.17
CA LEU A 5 1.87 -26.56 -4.23
C LEU A 5 1.38 -25.34 -3.44
N PHE A 6 2.19 -24.78 -2.52
CA PHE A 6 1.84 -23.55 -1.80
C PHE A 6 2.13 -22.27 -2.59
N ALA A 7 2.93 -22.36 -3.67
CA ALA A 7 3.25 -21.22 -4.53
C ALA A 7 2.17 -20.97 -5.60
N LEU A 8 1.25 -21.92 -5.83
CA LEU A 8 0.15 -21.75 -6.78
C LEU A 8 -1.13 -21.20 -6.13
N SER A 9 -1.27 -21.26 -4.80
CA SER A 9 -2.47 -20.76 -4.09
C SER A 9 -2.40 -19.28 -3.71
N ILE A 10 -1.20 -18.69 -3.62
CA ILE A 10 -1.05 -17.24 -3.35
C ILE A 10 -1.39 -16.40 -4.60
N PHE A 11 -1.25 -16.99 -5.80
CA PHE A 11 -1.66 -16.33 -7.04
C PHE A 11 -3.19 -16.26 -7.22
N PHE A 12 -3.95 -17.08 -6.50
CA PHE A 12 -5.42 -17.08 -6.56
C PHE A 12 -6.08 -16.16 -5.52
N LEU A 13 -5.34 -15.68 -4.50
CA LEU A 13 -5.92 -14.81 -3.46
C LEU A 13 -5.76 -13.31 -3.74
N SER A 14 -4.94 -12.93 -4.72
CA SER A 14 -4.86 -11.55 -5.24
C SER A 14 -5.79 -11.29 -6.44
N GLY A 15 -6.44 -12.34 -6.97
CA GLY A 15 -7.35 -12.24 -8.11
C GLY A 15 -8.82 -11.93 -7.79
N THR A 16 -9.23 -11.96 -6.51
CA THR A 16 -10.65 -11.79 -6.12
C THR A 16 -10.99 -10.42 -5.55
N LEU A 17 -10.08 -9.44 -5.57
CA LEU A 17 -10.34 -8.08 -5.08
C LEU A 17 -10.52 -7.03 -6.17
N LEU A 18 -10.72 -7.43 -7.44
CA LEU A 18 -11.05 -6.48 -8.51
C LEU A 18 -12.29 -6.90 -9.30
N ALA A 19 -13.43 -6.90 -8.62
CA ALA A 19 -14.73 -6.98 -9.27
C ALA A 19 -15.73 -6.00 -8.63
N SER A 20 -15.33 -4.74 -8.42
CA SER A 20 -16.27 -3.64 -8.29
C SER A 20 -16.47 -3.05 -9.69
N ALA A 21 -17.38 -3.63 -10.47
CA ALA A 21 -17.76 -3.08 -11.76
C ALA A 21 -18.49 -1.74 -11.53
N VAL A 22 -17.77 -0.63 -11.69
CA VAL A 22 -18.36 0.71 -11.65
C VAL A 22 -19.12 0.91 -12.95
N TYR A 23 -20.45 1.01 -12.87
CA TYR A 23 -21.30 1.33 -14.01
C TYR A 23 -21.62 2.82 -14.05
N VAL A 24 -21.83 3.31 -15.27
CA VAL A 24 -22.07 4.73 -15.56
C VAL A 24 -23.52 4.87 -16.01
N GLN A 25 -24.35 5.53 -15.20
CA GLN A 25 -25.71 5.88 -15.61
C GLN A 25 -25.72 7.31 -16.13
N ARG A 26 -26.11 7.49 -17.39
CA ARG A 26 -26.35 8.81 -17.99
C ARG A 26 -27.83 9.13 -17.84
N GLU A 27 -28.15 10.11 -17.02
CA GLU A 27 -29.53 10.55 -16.84
C GLU A 27 -29.99 11.41 -18.04
N ALA A 28 -31.31 11.51 -18.25
CA ALA A 28 -31.89 12.25 -19.38
C ALA A 28 -31.58 13.77 -19.34
N ASN A 29 -31.11 14.29 -18.20
CA ASN A 29 -30.63 15.65 -18.01
C ASN A 29 -29.13 15.84 -18.36
N GLY A 30 -28.43 14.78 -18.80
CA GLY A 30 -27.02 14.81 -19.16
C GLY A 30 -26.02 14.62 -18.01
N SER A 31 -26.49 14.47 -16.77
CA SER A 31 -25.64 14.17 -15.61
C SER A 31 -25.22 12.69 -15.58
N VAL A 32 -24.05 12.41 -14.99
CA VAL A 32 -23.45 11.08 -14.93
C VAL A 32 -23.17 10.71 -13.46
N SER A 33 -23.73 9.59 -13.02
CA SER A 33 -23.60 9.06 -11.66
C SER A 33 -22.86 7.71 -11.68
N PHE A 34 -21.98 7.52 -10.69
CA PHE A 34 -21.22 6.28 -10.46
C PHE A 34 -21.76 5.59 -9.20
N GLY A 35 -22.19 4.32 -9.32
CA GLY A 35 -22.80 3.57 -8.22
C GLY A 35 -22.44 2.08 -8.21
N ASP A 36 -22.68 1.44 -7.06
CA ASP A 36 -22.40 0.02 -6.81
C ASP A 36 -23.53 -0.89 -7.36
N ALA A 37 -23.14 -1.98 -8.01
CA ALA A 37 -24.01 -2.88 -8.79
C ALA A 37 -25.04 -3.63 -7.93
N ALA A 38 -24.84 -3.69 -6.61
CA ALA A 38 -25.75 -4.34 -5.66
C ALA A 38 -27.11 -3.63 -5.49
N SER A 39 -27.25 -2.40 -5.99
CA SER A 39 -28.45 -1.56 -5.80
C SER A 39 -29.37 -1.45 -7.02
N MET A 40 -29.05 -2.11 -8.14
CA MET A 40 -29.81 -1.94 -9.39
C MET A 40 -31.02 -2.87 -9.52
N SER A 41 -32.14 -2.31 -10.00
CA SER A 41 -33.33 -3.06 -10.38
C SER A 41 -33.06 -3.97 -11.59
N PRO A 42 -33.58 -5.22 -11.61
CA PRO A 42 -33.30 -6.21 -12.67
C PRO A 42 -33.82 -5.83 -14.07
N LYS A 43 -34.49 -4.69 -14.23
CA LYS A 43 -34.94 -4.14 -15.53
C LYS A 43 -34.01 -3.06 -16.09
N ALA A 44 -32.90 -2.74 -15.43
CA ALA A 44 -31.99 -1.70 -15.89
C ALA A 44 -31.20 -2.11 -17.14
N LYS A 45 -31.23 -1.27 -18.18
CA LYS A 45 -30.51 -1.49 -19.44
C LYS A 45 -29.05 -1.05 -19.26
N VAL A 46 -28.18 -2.00 -18.93
CA VAL A 46 -26.75 -1.76 -18.69
C VAL A 46 -26.03 -1.58 -20.03
N HIS A 47 -25.49 -0.39 -20.28
CA HIS A 47 -24.57 -0.16 -21.39
C HIS A 47 -23.15 -0.48 -20.93
N ILE A 48 -22.68 -1.69 -21.25
CA ILE A 48 -21.29 -2.08 -21.04
C ILE A 48 -20.45 -1.36 -22.09
N VAL A 49 -19.79 -0.27 -21.69
CA VAL A 49 -18.75 0.34 -22.52
C VAL A 49 -17.60 -0.67 -22.53
N LYS A 50 -17.35 -1.28 -23.69
CA LYS A 50 -16.16 -2.11 -23.93
C LYS A 50 -14.96 -1.30 -23.45
N PRO A 51 -14.11 -1.79 -22.53
CA PRO A 51 -12.93 -1.04 -22.14
C PRO A 51 -12.19 -0.73 -23.44
N ALA A 52 -12.00 0.56 -23.71
CA ALA A 52 -11.12 0.97 -24.78
C ALA A 52 -9.83 0.21 -24.52
N THR A 53 -9.42 -0.63 -25.48
CA THR A 53 -8.07 -1.15 -25.53
C THR A 53 -7.21 0.09 -25.58
N ALA A 54 -6.85 0.63 -24.40
CA ALA A 54 -5.72 1.50 -24.27
C ALA A 54 -4.64 0.70 -24.97
N ALA A 55 -4.17 1.25 -26.10
CA ALA A 55 -2.94 0.79 -26.69
C ALA A 55 -2.01 0.46 -25.53
N ALA A 56 -1.33 -0.67 -25.61
CA ALA A 56 -0.12 -0.85 -24.86
C ALA A 56 0.80 0.31 -25.26
N THR A 57 0.59 1.49 -24.67
CA THR A 57 1.66 2.39 -24.28
C THR A 57 2.56 1.43 -23.57
N GLN A 58 3.61 1.03 -24.29
CA GLN A 58 4.66 0.18 -23.76
C GLN A 58 4.90 0.75 -22.37
N ALA A 59 4.47 0.00 -21.36
CA ALA A 59 5.09 0.11 -20.06
C ALA A 59 6.51 -0.29 -20.41
N SER A 60 7.32 0.71 -20.74
CA SER A 60 8.75 0.62 -20.72
C SER A 60 9.02 -0.13 -19.43
N SER A 61 9.43 -1.39 -19.57
CA SER A 61 9.88 -2.20 -18.44
C SER A 61 10.68 -1.24 -17.57
N PRO A 62 10.35 -1.05 -16.28
CA PRO A 62 11.11 -0.11 -15.47
C PRO A 62 12.56 -0.48 -15.69
N ALA A 63 13.34 0.44 -16.27
CA ALA A 63 14.72 0.18 -16.63
C ALA A 63 15.35 -0.36 -15.35
N THR A 64 15.76 -1.63 -15.38
CA THR A 64 16.33 -2.24 -14.19
C THR A 64 17.52 -1.38 -13.86
N PRO A 65 17.52 -0.64 -12.73
CA PRO A 65 18.56 0.32 -12.46
C PRO A 65 19.88 -0.43 -12.49
N ALA A 66 20.92 0.17 -13.05
CA ALA A 66 22.23 -0.45 -12.98
C ALA A 66 22.55 -0.77 -11.50
N PRO A 67 23.28 -1.86 -11.18
CA PRO A 67 23.43 -2.32 -9.80
C PRO A 67 23.93 -1.24 -8.80
N ASN A 68 24.71 -0.27 -9.28
CA ASN A 68 25.16 0.91 -8.54
C ASN A 68 24.03 1.92 -8.25
N GLU A 69 23.14 2.16 -9.20
CA GLU A 69 21.95 3.00 -9.04
C GLU A 69 20.95 2.34 -8.08
N ALA A 70 20.76 1.02 -8.21
CA ALA A 70 19.92 0.24 -7.29
C ALA A 70 20.43 0.30 -5.84
N LEU A 71 21.75 0.14 -5.61
CA LEU A 71 22.34 0.30 -4.27
C LEU A 71 22.15 1.71 -3.71
N THR A 72 22.31 2.74 -4.55
CA THR A 72 22.13 4.14 -4.14
C THR A 72 20.68 4.41 -3.73
N ILE A 73 19.71 3.90 -4.48
CA ILE A 73 18.28 3.99 -4.15
C ILE A 73 18.00 3.29 -2.81
N LEU A 74 18.49 2.07 -2.64
CA LEU A 74 18.30 1.30 -1.39
C LEU A 74 18.93 2.01 -0.18
N ASN A 75 20.10 2.62 -0.34
CA ASN A 75 20.74 3.42 0.72
C ASN A 75 19.90 4.65 1.09
N ASN A 76 19.36 5.38 0.12
CA ASN A 76 18.50 6.53 0.37
C ASN A 76 17.19 6.12 1.06
N MET A 77 16.60 4.98 0.65
CA MET A 77 15.41 4.43 1.30
C MET A 77 15.70 3.98 2.73
N GLU A 78 16.85 3.36 2.99
CA GLU A 78 17.29 2.96 4.34
C GLU A 78 17.40 4.19 5.25
N GLN A 79 18.11 5.23 4.82
CA GLN A 79 18.28 6.47 5.60
C GLN A 79 16.93 7.15 5.89
N ARG A 80 16.02 7.19 4.92
CA ARG A 80 14.68 7.73 5.11
C ARG A 80 13.89 6.95 6.16
N ASN A 81 13.92 5.61 6.12
CA ASN A 81 13.22 4.79 7.11
C ASN A 81 13.84 4.93 8.50
N LEU A 82 15.17 4.98 8.61
CA LEU A 82 15.85 5.22 9.89
C LEU A 82 15.45 6.56 10.50
N LYS A 83 15.42 7.63 9.68
CA LYS A 83 14.94 8.95 10.11
C LYS A 83 13.49 8.90 10.58
N ASN A 84 12.60 8.29 9.80
CA ASN A 84 11.18 8.17 10.16
C ASN A 84 10.97 7.38 11.45
N ILE A 85 11.74 6.31 11.68
CA ILE A 85 11.68 5.54 12.94
C ILE A 85 12.10 6.42 14.12
N ALA A 86 13.16 7.21 13.98
CA ALA A 86 13.62 8.10 15.04
C ALA A 86 12.57 9.18 15.37
N GLU A 87 12.02 9.85 14.34
CA GLU A 87 10.98 10.87 14.49
C GLU A 87 9.70 10.28 15.10
N SER A 88 9.30 9.09 14.66
CA SER A 88 8.11 8.41 15.16
C SER A 88 8.26 7.99 16.63
N ARG A 89 9.46 7.52 17.04
CA ARG A 89 9.76 7.22 18.45
C ARG A 89 9.69 8.46 19.34
N GLU A 90 10.20 9.59 18.86
CA GLU A 90 10.11 10.86 19.60
C GLU A 90 8.65 11.30 19.73
N LYS A 91 7.87 11.20 18.65
CA LYS A 91 6.44 11.52 18.65
C LYS A 91 5.65 10.61 19.59
N LEU A 92 5.90 9.31 19.58
CA LEU A 92 5.31 8.35 20.51
C LEU A 92 5.62 8.72 21.97
N SER A 93 6.87 9.03 22.29
CA SER A 93 7.26 9.47 23.64
C SER A 93 6.46 10.69 24.10
N LYS A 94 6.32 11.70 23.24
CA LYS A 94 5.51 12.90 23.50
C LYS A 94 4.02 12.57 23.70
N LEU A 95 3.46 11.70 22.86
CA LEU A 95 2.06 11.29 22.96
C LEU A 95 1.79 10.48 24.24
N TYR A 96 2.66 9.54 24.60
CA TYR A 96 2.53 8.77 25.84
C TYR A 96 2.59 9.66 27.08
N LYS A 97 3.54 10.61 27.12
CA LYS A 97 3.63 11.58 28.22
C LYS A 97 2.34 12.40 28.34
N ARG A 98 1.84 12.92 27.22
CA ARG A 98 0.60 13.70 27.20
C ARG A 98 -0.61 12.87 27.62
N ALA A 99 -0.70 11.62 27.17
CA ALA A 99 -1.80 10.70 27.54
C ALA A 99 -1.78 10.33 29.03
N ALA A 100 -0.61 10.29 29.65
CA ALA A 100 -0.46 10.03 31.09
C ALA A 100 -0.87 11.23 31.96
N GLU A 101 -0.64 12.45 31.47
CA GLU A 101 -0.98 13.70 32.17
C GLU A 101 -2.45 14.14 31.93
N GLU A 102 -3.08 13.65 30.86
CA GLU A 102 -4.44 14.01 30.47
C GLU A 102 -5.51 13.42 31.40
N LYS A 103 -6.35 14.30 31.95
CA LYS A 103 -7.41 13.94 32.90
C LYS A 103 -8.76 13.77 32.21
N ASN A 104 -8.94 14.37 31.04
CA ASN A 104 -10.18 14.24 30.28
C ASN A 104 -10.20 12.88 29.55
N PRO A 105 -11.18 12.00 29.84
CA PRO A 105 -11.21 10.65 29.26
C PRO A 105 -11.33 10.67 27.73
N ASN A 106 -12.10 11.60 27.16
CA ASN A 106 -12.31 11.69 25.71
C ASN A 106 -11.02 12.13 24.99
N LEU A 107 -10.28 13.09 25.57
CA LEU A 107 -8.99 13.52 25.02
C LEU A 107 -7.93 12.42 25.18
N ARG A 108 -7.95 11.71 26.30
CA ARG A 108 -7.05 10.58 26.55
C ARG A 108 -7.28 9.44 25.56
N GLU A 109 -8.53 9.09 25.27
CA GLU A 109 -8.87 8.07 24.27
C GLU A 109 -8.39 8.46 22.86
N ASN A 110 -8.57 9.73 22.46
CA ASN A 110 -8.03 10.23 21.20
C ASN A 110 -6.50 10.12 21.15
N LEU A 111 -5.80 10.49 22.24
CA LEU A 111 -4.34 10.34 22.33
C LEU A 111 -3.90 8.88 22.24
N LEU A 112 -4.62 7.94 22.84
CA LEU A 112 -4.35 6.51 22.73
C LEU A 112 -4.55 5.99 21.29
N SER A 113 -5.57 6.49 20.59
CA SER A 113 -5.77 6.18 19.16
C SER A 113 -4.61 6.70 18.29
N GLN A 114 -4.13 7.91 18.55
CA GLN A 114 -2.94 8.46 17.87
C GLN A 114 -1.68 7.64 18.17
N ILE A 115 -1.50 7.21 19.42
CA ILE A 115 -0.40 6.32 19.83
C ILE A 115 -0.46 5.00 19.04
N GLN A 116 -1.64 4.40 18.91
CA GLN A 116 -1.81 3.15 18.17
C GLN A 116 -1.47 3.32 16.69
N ALA A 117 -1.97 4.39 16.05
CA ALA A 117 -1.67 4.68 14.65
C ALA A 117 -0.17 4.91 14.41
N GLU A 118 0.49 5.66 15.29
CA GLU A 118 1.92 5.95 15.18
C GLU A 118 2.78 4.70 15.46
N THR A 119 2.32 3.82 16.35
CA THR A 119 2.97 2.51 16.61
C THR A 119 2.92 1.63 15.37
N GLN A 120 1.76 1.53 14.71
CA GLN A 120 1.61 0.78 13.47
C GLN A 120 2.48 1.37 12.34
N ALA A 121 2.54 2.70 12.21
CA ALA A 121 3.43 3.34 11.24
C ALA A 121 4.91 3.01 11.51
N THR A 122 5.33 3.01 12.79
CA THR A 122 6.68 2.61 13.19
C THR A 122 6.99 1.16 12.79
N GLU A 123 6.04 0.25 12.98
CA GLU A 123 6.20 -1.16 12.59
C GLU A 123 6.39 -1.31 11.08
N ILE A 124 5.65 -0.55 10.27
CA ILE A 124 5.81 -0.52 8.80
C ILE A 124 7.22 -0.04 8.43
N TYR A 125 7.73 1.03 9.04
CA TYR A 125 9.09 1.49 8.76
C TYR A 125 10.16 0.45 9.14
N ASN A 126 9.97 -0.29 10.24
CA ASN A 126 10.88 -1.37 10.62
C ASN A 126 10.82 -2.56 9.65
N ALA A 127 9.61 -2.94 9.19
CA ALA A 127 9.44 -3.98 8.19
C ALA A 127 10.12 -3.59 6.87
N ASN A 128 9.93 -2.34 6.43
CA ASN A 128 10.57 -1.79 5.24
C ASN A 128 12.10 -1.78 5.36
N LEU A 129 12.63 -1.37 6.52
CA LEU A 129 14.08 -1.38 6.79
C LEU A 129 14.66 -2.80 6.68
N ASN A 130 13.97 -3.80 7.24
CA ASN A 130 14.40 -5.20 7.14
C ASN A 130 14.37 -5.70 5.70
N GLN A 131 13.37 -5.32 4.90
CA GLN A 131 13.30 -5.68 3.49
C GLN A 131 14.41 -5.01 2.67
N ILE A 132 14.71 -3.74 2.94
CA ILE A 132 15.80 -3.02 2.26
C ILE A 132 17.14 -3.69 2.54
N LYS A 133 17.41 -4.08 3.80
CA LYS A 133 18.64 -4.81 4.16
C LYS A 133 18.77 -6.12 3.40
N LYS A 134 17.70 -6.92 3.32
CA LYS A 134 17.68 -8.16 2.53
C LYS A 134 17.96 -7.91 1.04
N ASN A 135 17.36 -6.86 0.46
CA ASN A 135 17.58 -6.51 -0.95
C ASN A 135 19.02 -6.06 -1.21
N LYS A 136 19.63 -5.31 -0.28
CA LYS A 136 21.05 -4.92 -0.36
C LYS A 136 21.96 -6.14 -0.30
N ASP A 137 21.68 -7.10 0.59
CA ASP A 137 22.46 -8.34 0.69
C ASP A 137 22.37 -9.19 -0.59
N ALA A 138 21.18 -9.28 -1.19
CA ALA A 138 20.98 -9.98 -2.46
C ALA A 138 21.77 -9.33 -3.60
N LEU A 139 21.67 -8.00 -3.74
CA LEU A 139 22.35 -7.24 -4.78
C LEU A 139 23.88 -7.30 -4.65
N ASN A 140 24.39 -7.30 -3.41
CA ASN A 140 25.82 -7.48 -3.16
C ASN A 140 26.31 -8.89 -3.56
N LYS A 141 25.51 -9.94 -3.33
CA LYS A 141 25.85 -11.30 -3.75
C LYS A 141 25.88 -11.45 -5.27
N GLU A 142 24.91 -10.86 -5.96
CA GLU A 142 24.87 -10.84 -7.43
C GLU A 142 26.06 -10.11 -8.06
N ARG A 143 26.62 -9.10 -7.38
CA ARG A 143 27.81 -8.38 -7.83
C ARG A 143 29.11 -9.16 -7.65
N THR A 144 29.13 -10.14 -6.74
CA THR A 144 30.32 -10.97 -6.43
C THR A 144 30.38 -12.30 -7.19
N LEU A 145 29.32 -12.65 -7.91
CA LEU A 145 29.21 -13.80 -8.81
C LEU A 145 29.65 -13.41 -10.22
#